data_AF-A0A8J1Y334-F1
#
_entry.id   AF-A0A8J1Y334-F1
#
_cell.length_a   1.000
_cell.length_b   1.000
_cell.length_c   1.000
_cell.angle_alpha   90.00
_cell.angle_beta   90.00
_cell.angle_gamma   90.00
#
_symmetry.space_group_name_H-M   'P 1'
#
loop_
_entity.id
_entity.type
_entity.pdbx_description
1 polymer ?
#
loop_
_entity_poly.entity_id
_entity_poly.type
_entity_poly.pdbx_seq_one_letter_code
_entity_poly.pdbx_strand_id
1 'polypeptide(L)'
;MTSAKGSEHLNEPQWTDFETERFWRVMEPYIRGLISCSIVKQTDINFSDLDPNSRNELDVCLGEVQKLLWSGKYTQAVYNLRAIQSFFNDPILGEYGTTSNQDTLSILKAIFTRKLPPRRASLVQMHCKASSI
;
A
#
# COMPACT_ATOMS: atom_id res chain seq x y z
N MET A 1 -2.54 -19.17 33.01
CA MET A 1 -1.59 -18.26 32.34
C MET A 1 -1.73 -18.45 30.84
N THR A 2 -2.57 -17.65 30.19
CA THR A 2 -2.76 -17.71 28.73
C THR A 2 -2.54 -16.31 28.18
N SER A 3 -1.44 -16.20 27.44
CA SER A 3 -0.92 -15.00 26.80
C SER A 3 -2.01 -14.32 25.96
N ALA A 4 -2.25 -13.05 26.22
CA ALA A 4 -3.09 -12.21 25.38
C ALA A 4 -2.47 -12.15 23.97
N LYS A 5 -3.23 -12.59 22.97
CA LYS A 5 -2.90 -12.39 21.55
C LYS A 5 -3.09 -10.91 21.28
N GLY A 6 -1.97 -10.18 21.20
CA GLY A 6 -1.95 -8.77 20.83
C GLY A 6 -2.61 -8.60 19.46
N SER A 7 -3.61 -7.75 19.40
CA SER A 7 -4.15 -7.20 18.17
C SER A 7 -3.02 -6.47 17.44
N GLU A 8 -2.73 -6.85 16.20
CA GLU A 8 -1.77 -6.17 15.33
C GLU A 8 -2.32 -4.79 14.89
N HIS A 9 -2.39 -3.85 15.83
CA HIS A 9 -2.61 -2.42 15.61
C HIS A 9 -1.26 -1.67 15.48
N LEU A 10 -0.18 -2.35 15.12
CA LEU A 10 1.17 -1.91 15.51
C LEU A 10 1.91 -0.96 14.56
N ASN A 11 1.34 -0.55 13.41
CA ASN A 11 2.15 0.20 12.43
C ASN A 11 1.53 1.50 11.90
N GLU A 12 0.35 1.94 12.37
CA GLU A 12 -0.16 3.27 12.03
C GLU A 12 0.44 4.31 12.97
N PRO A 13 1.24 5.27 12.45
CA PRO A 13 1.78 6.33 13.28
C PRO A 13 0.65 7.16 13.88
N GLN A 14 0.69 7.40 15.19
CA GLN A 14 -0.24 8.30 15.88
C GLN A 14 0.16 9.77 15.65
N TRP A 15 0.35 10.15 14.39
CA TRP A 15 0.78 11.49 14.01
C TRP A 15 -0.43 12.40 13.80
N THR A 16 -0.29 13.64 14.26
CA THR A 16 -1.18 14.72 13.84
C THR A 16 -1.00 15.01 12.35
N ASP A 17 -1.96 15.68 11.74
CA ASP A 17 -1.87 16.09 10.33
C ASP A 17 -0.63 16.99 10.11
N PHE A 18 -0.25 17.81 11.12
CA PHE A 18 0.94 18.64 11.09
C PHE A 18 2.24 17.82 11.11
N GLU A 19 2.34 16.82 11.98
CA GLU A 19 3.52 15.93 12.05
C GLU A 19 3.66 15.10 10.78
N THR A 20 2.54 14.62 10.24
CA THR A 20 2.48 13.88 8.98
C THR A 20 3.03 14.71 7.83
N GLU A 21 2.54 15.96 7.68
CA GLU A 21 3.02 16.86 6.63
C GLU A 21 4.50 17.23 6.82
N ARG A 22 4.94 17.46 8.07
CA ARG A 22 6.35 17.78 8.36
C ARG A 22 7.26 16.61 8.03
N PHE A 23 6.86 15.39 8.37
CA PHE A 23 7.60 14.18 8.03
C PHE A 23 7.66 13.98 6.51
N TRP A 24 6.53 14.13 5.83
CA TRP A 24 6.47 14.02 4.37
C TRP A 24 7.46 14.98 3.70
N ARG A 25 7.51 16.25 4.12
CA ARG A 25 8.45 17.25 3.56
C ARG A 25 9.91 16.85 3.69
N VAL A 26 10.28 16.16 4.78
CA VAL A 26 11.65 15.65 4.96
C VAL A 26 11.92 14.48 4.01
N MET A 27 10.94 13.61 3.81
CA MET A 27 11.09 12.40 3.00
C MET A 27 10.93 12.63 1.49
N GLU A 28 10.15 13.62 1.09
CA GLU A 28 9.76 13.87 -0.29
C GLU A 28 10.95 13.94 -1.27
N PRO A 29 12.06 14.66 -0.98
CA PRO A 29 13.19 14.72 -1.90
C PRO A 29 13.84 13.35 -2.14
N TYR A 30 13.89 12.50 -1.11
CA TYR A 30 14.43 11.14 -1.21
C TYR A 30 13.52 10.24 -2.03
N ILE A 31 12.20 10.29 -1.79
CA ILE A 31 11.22 9.53 -2.56
C ILE A 31 11.26 9.96 -4.03
N ARG A 32 11.36 11.26 -4.30
CA ARG A 32 11.51 11.80 -5.65
C ARG A 32 12.75 11.23 -6.35
N GLY A 33 13.89 11.18 -5.66
CA GLY A 33 15.10 10.54 -6.17
C GLY A 33 14.92 9.05 -6.48
N LEU A 34 14.22 8.31 -5.62
CA LEU A 34 13.92 6.89 -5.84
C LEU A 34 13.03 6.68 -7.06
N ILE A 35 12.01 7.52 -7.26
CA ILE A 35 11.14 7.47 -8.43
C ILE A 35 11.96 7.70 -9.71
N SER A 36 12.91 8.63 -9.70
CA SER A 36 13.76 8.91 -10.86
C SER A 36 14.77 7.80 -11.19
N CYS A 37 15.08 6.90 -10.26
CA CYS A 37 15.98 5.79 -10.49
C CYS A 37 15.27 4.58 -11.12
N SER A 38 15.96 3.90 -12.05
CA SER A 38 15.56 2.57 -12.54
C SER A 38 15.88 1.52 -11.48
N ILE A 39 15.04 1.43 -10.45
CA ILE A 39 15.21 0.46 -9.38
C ILE A 39 14.81 -0.93 -9.89
N VAL A 40 15.77 -1.85 -9.95
CA VAL A 40 15.53 -3.27 -10.24
C VAL A 40 15.28 -4.00 -8.93
N LYS A 41 14.02 -4.15 -8.53
CA LYS A 41 13.60 -5.05 -7.44
C LYS A 41 12.38 -5.85 -7.86
N GLN A 42 12.07 -6.91 -7.12
CA GLN A 42 10.85 -7.70 -7.29
C GLN A 42 9.79 -7.22 -6.29
N THR A 43 8.53 -7.25 -6.72
CA THR A 43 7.34 -7.01 -5.89
C THR A 43 7.14 -8.24 -4.99
N ASP A 44 6.76 -8.01 -3.73
CA ASP A 44 6.32 -9.06 -2.82
C ASP A 44 4.79 -9.30 -2.89
N ILE A 45 4.07 -8.48 -3.66
CA ILE A 45 2.65 -8.70 -3.95
C ILE A 45 2.53 -9.80 -5.00
N ASN A 46 1.82 -10.87 -4.67
CA ASN A 46 1.43 -11.91 -5.62
C ASN A 46 0.19 -11.46 -6.40
N PHE A 47 0.40 -11.01 -7.64
CA PHE A 47 -0.67 -10.55 -8.52
C PHE A 47 -1.44 -11.69 -9.21
N SER A 48 -0.95 -12.94 -9.19
CA SER A 48 -1.57 -14.04 -9.93
C SER A 48 -2.96 -14.44 -9.40
N ASP A 49 -3.25 -14.14 -8.14
CA ASP A 49 -4.50 -14.50 -7.47
C ASP A 49 -5.46 -13.31 -7.30
N LEU A 50 -5.16 -12.16 -7.92
CA LEU A 50 -5.94 -10.94 -7.82
C LEU A 50 -6.82 -10.73 -9.07
N ASP A 51 -8.00 -10.15 -8.88
CA ASP A 51 -8.84 -9.61 -9.95
C ASP A 51 -8.41 -8.16 -10.26
N PRO A 52 -7.92 -7.87 -11.48
CA PRO A 52 -7.48 -6.53 -11.86
C PRO A 52 -8.59 -5.47 -11.81
N ASN A 53 -9.87 -5.86 -11.74
CA ASN A 53 -10.99 -4.92 -11.63
C ASN A 53 -11.52 -4.78 -10.18
N SER A 54 -10.94 -5.50 -9.22
CA SER A 54 -11.38 -5.50 -7.82
C SER A 54 -10.86 -4.29 -7.07
N ARG A 55 -11.74 -3.31 -6.83
CA ARG A 55 -11.41 -2.14 -5.99
C ARG A 55 -11.00 -2.51 -4.56
N ASN A 56 -11.59 -3.58 -4.02
CA ASN A 56 -11.25 -4.04 -2.68
C ASN A 56 -9.81 -4.55 -2.60
N GLU A 57 -9.38 -5.32 -3.61
CA GLU A 57 -8.01 -5.84 -3.68
C GLU A 57 -7.01 -4.73 -3.99
N LEU A 58 -7.40 -3.74 -4.80
CA LEU A 58 -6.63 -2.53 -4.99
C LEU A 58 -6.40 -1.81 -3.65
N ASP A 59 -7.46 -1.54 -2.88
CA ASP A 59 -7.34 -0.88 -1.57
C ASP A 59 -6.47 -1.69 -0.60
N VAL A 60 -6.54 -3.02 -0.62
CA VAL A 60 -5.64 -3.89 0.16
C VAL A 60 -4.18 -3.69 -0.25
N CYS A 61 -3.89 -3.71 -1.56
CA CYS A 61 -2.54 -3.52 -2.08
C CYS A 61 -1.98 -2.12 -1.75
N LEU A 62 -2.79 -1.08 -1.86
CA LEU A 62 -2.43 0.29 -1.46
C LEU A 62 -2.16 0.39 0.05
N GLY A 63 -2.90 -0.36 0.87
CA GLY A 63 -2.64 -0.48 2.31
C GLY A 63 -1.29 -1.12 2.62
N GLU A 64 -0.82 -2.08 1.84
CA GLU A 64 0.54 -2.63 1.99
C GLU A 64 1.61 -1.61 1.59
N VAL A 65 1.39 -0.82 0.53
CA VAL A 65 2.27 0.31 0.16
C VAL A 65 2.35 1.31 1.31
N GLN A 66 1.23 1.64 1.95
CA GLN A 66 1.20 2.55 3.09
C GLN A 66 2.04 2.06 4.27
N LYS A 67 1.92 0.77 4.64
CA LYS A 67 2.75 0.18 5.70
C LYS A 67 4.24 0.24 5.36
N LEU A 68 4.61 0.04 4.10
CA LEU A 68 6.00 0.19 3.66
C LEU A 68 6.49 1.63 3.82
N LEU A 69 5.66 2.63 3.52
CA LEU A 69 6.00 4.04 3.74
C LEU A 69 6.19 4.36 5.22
N TRP A 70 5.29 3.89 6.09
CA TRP A 70 5.38 4.11 7.54
C TRP A 70 6.57 3.36 8.18
N SER A 71 6.95 2.22 7.64
CA SER A 71 8.11 1.43 8.12
C SER A 71 9.44 1.83 7.50
N GLY A 72 9.49 2.86 6.66
CA GLY A 72 10.72 3.36 6.05
C GLY A 72 11.22 2.58 4.83
N LYS A 73 10.44 1.63 4.31
CA LYS A 73 10.77 0.80 3.13
C LYS A 73 10.40 1.49 1.82
N TYR A 74 10.86 2.73 1.63
CA TYR A 74 10.44 3.61 0.53
C TYR A 74 10.72 3.06 -0.87
N THR A 75 11.87 2.41 -1.08
CA THR A 75 12.23 1.78 -2.36
C THR A 75 11.22 0.71 -2.77
N GLN A 76 10.78 -0.09 -1.80
CA GLN A 76 9.79 -1.15 -2.02
C GLN A 76 8.40 -0.55 -2.22
N ALA A 77 8.03 0.48 -1.44
CA ALA A 77 6.77 1.20 -1.61
C ALA A 77 6.61 1.78 -3.02
N VAL A 78 7.65 2.44 -3.55
CA VAL A 78 7.67 2.99 -4.92
C VAL A 78 7.51 1.88 -5.96
N TYR A 79 8.24 0.76 -5.79
CA TYR A 79 8.18 -0.35 -6.72
C TYR A 79 6.80 -1.03 -6.73
N ASN A 80 6.27 -1.35 -5.55
CA ASN A 80 4.95 -1.97 -5.42
C ASN A 80 3.85 -1.07 -5.98
N LEU A 81 3.91 0.25 -5.77
CA LEU A 81 2.95 1.16 -6.38
C LEU A 81 2.97 1.07 -7.91
N ARG A 82 4.15 1.06 -8.54
CA ARG A 82 4.26 0.92 -10.00
C ARG A 82 3.69 -0.40 -10.49
N ALA A 83 3.95 -1.49 -9.78
CA ALA A 83 3.40 -2.81 -10.10
C ALA A 83 1.87 -2.83 -9.98
N ILE A 84 1.32 -2.25 -8.91
CA ILE A 84 -0.13 -2.08 -8.71
C ILE A 84 -0.76 -1.27 -9.83
N GLN A 85 -0.15 -0.13 -10.19
CA GLN A 85 -0.62 0.72 -11.30
C GLN A 85 -0.64 -0.05 -12.62
N SER A 86 0.40 -0.85 -12.89
CA SER A 86 0.46 -1.69 -14.10
C SER A 86 -0.56 -2.82 -14.10
N PHE A 87 -0.96 -3.35 -12.94
CA PHE A 87 -1.86 -4.49 -12.84
C PHE A 87 -3.33 -4.10 -12.87
N PHE A 88 -3.74 -3.14 -12.03
CA PHE A 88 -5.15 -2.78 -11.86
C PHE A 88 -5.69 -1.85 -12.96
N ASN A 89 -4.81 -1.18 -13.73
CA ASN A 89 -5.19 -0.25 -14.81
C ASN A 89 -6.37 0.68 -14.46
N ASP A 90 -6.44 1.10 -13.18
CA ASP A 90 -7.60 1.82 -12.64
C ASP A 90 -7.52 3.31 -13.05
N PRO A 91 -8.59 3.89 -13.63
CA PRO A 91 -8.65 5.31 -13.99
C PRO A 91 -8.38 6.27 -12.81
N ILE A 92 -8.70 5.87 -11.58
CA ILE A 92 -8.43 6.62 -10.34
C ILE A 92 -6.91 6.69 -10.07
N LEU A 93 -6.14 5.71 -10.53
CA LEU A 93 -4.68 5.69 -10.52
C LEU A 93 -4.07 6.34 -11.77
N GLY A 94 -4.92 6.78 -12.71
CA GLY A 94 -4.61 7.58 -13.90
C GLY A 94 -5.00 6.91 -15.22
N GLU A 95 -5.81 7.58 -16.04
CA GLU A 95 -5.97 7.31 -17.48
C GLU A 95 -4.68 7.66 -18.27
N TYR A 96 -3.51 7.18 -17.89
CA TYR A 96 -2.29 7.45 -18.67
C TYR A 96 -1.32 6.28 -18.59
N GLY A 97 -1.15 5.61 -19.73
CA GLY A 97 0.10 4.91 -20.00
C GLY A 97 1.26 5.88 -19.73
N THR A 98 2.30 5.36 -19.06
CA THR A 98 3.43 6.13 -18.49
C THR A 98 3.00 7.21 -17.48
N THR A 99 2.74 6.78 -16.24
CA THR A 99 2.58 7.69 -15.09
C THR A 99 3.83 8.56 -14.92
N SER A 100 3.66 9.87 -14.95
CA SER A 100 4.76 10.81 -14.71
C SER A 100 5.32 10.59 -13.30
N ASN A 101 6.61 10.89 -13.11
CA ASN A 101 7.23 10.86 -11.79
C ASN A 101 6.50 11.77 -10.78
N GLN A 102 5.87 12.86 -11.25
CA GLN A 102 5.06 13.75 -10.41
C GLN A 102 3.74 13.09 -9.97
N ASP A 103 3.11 12.31 -10.85
CA ASP A 103 1.87 11.60 -10.54
C ASP A 103 2.15 10.51 -9.51
N THR A 104 3.24 9.76 -9.69
CA THR A 104 3.70 8.74 -8.73
C THR A 104 3.93 9.33 -7.34
N LEU A 105 4.60 10.48 -7.25
CA LEU A 105 4.86 11.13 -5.98
C LEU A 105 3.57 11.62 -5.29
N SER A 106 2.64 12.18 -6.07
CA SER A 106 1.35 12.66 -5.57
C SER A 106 0.51 11.51 -5.03
N ILE A 107 0.51 10.36 -5.72
CA ILE A 107 -0.18 9.15 -5.27
C ILE A 107 0.45 8.60 -3.99
N LEU A 108 1.78 8.55 -3.89
CA LEU A 108 2.46 8.13 -2.66
C LEU A 108 2.14 9.06 -1.49
N LYS A 109 2.05 10.38 -1.73
CA LYS A 109 1.63 11.34 -0.70
C LYS A 109 0.21 11.04 -0.23
N ALA A 110 -0.71 10.84 -1.17
CA ALA A 110 -2.10 10.51 -0.86
C ALA A 110 -2.20 9.19 -0.08
N ILE A 111 -1.46 8.16 -0.45
CA ILE A 111 -1.40 6.88 0.29
C ILE A 111 -0.84 7.10 1.69
N PHE A 112 0.23 7.87 1.83
CA PHE A 112 0.86 8.16 3.12
C PHE A 112 -0.08 8.88 4.09
N THR A 113 -0.87 9.84 3.59
CA THR A 113 -1.78 10.66 4.40
C THR A 113 -3.19 10.09 4.54
N ARG A 114 -3.55 9.06 3.76
CA ARG A 114 -4.88 8.42 3.83
C ARG A 114 -5.07 7.82 5.21
N LYS A 115 -5.96 8.40 6.01
CA LYS A 115 -6.52 7.71 7.17
C LYS A 115 -7.36 6.57 6.62
N LEU A 116 -6.78 5.37 6.50
CA LEU A 116 -7.57 4.20 6.15
C LEU A 116 -8.61 4.03 7.25
N PRO A 117 -9.88 3.75 6.90
CA PRO A 117 -10.83 3.36 7.93
C PRO A 117 -10.23 2.15 8.67
N PRO A 118 -10.31 2.09 10.01
CA PRO A 118 -9.77 0.97 10.76
C PRO A 118 -10.32 -0.30 10.15
N ARG A 119 -9.43 -1.23 9.76
CA ARG A 119 -9.84 -2.56 9.26
C ARG A 119 -10.85 -3.08 10.27
N ARG A 120 -12.14 -3.11 9.91
CA ARG A 120 -13.06 -4.03 10.58
C ARG A 120 -12.40 -5.37 10.36
N ALA A 121 -11.97 -6.01 11.44
CA ALA A 121 -11.48 -7.37 11.38
C ALA A 121 -12.55 -8.16 10.61
N SER A 122 -12.28 -8.48 9.34
CA SER A 122 -13.17 -9.32 8.57
C SER A 122 -13.19 -10.64 9.31
N LEU A 123 -14.29 -10.86 10.00
CA LEU A 123 -14.62 -12.13 10.63
C LEU A 123 -14.41 -13.20 9.58
N VAL A 124 -13.47 -14.07 9.89
CA VAL A 124 -13.29 -15.41 9.37
C VAL A 124 -14.62 -16.00 8.89
N GLN A 125 -14.73 -16.25 7.59
CA GLN A 125 -15.42 -17.45 7.12
C GLN A 125 -14.46 -18.22 6.21
N MET A 126 -13.59 -18.98 6.87
CA MET A 126 -13.08 -20.23 6.34
C MET A 126 -14.28 -21.11 5.98
N HIS A 127 -14.68 -21.13 4.71
CA HIS A 127 -15.40 -22.28 4.17
C HIS A 127 -14.35 -23.31 3.75
N CYS A 128 -13.88 -24.08 4.73
CA CYS A 128 -13.27 -25.37 4.42
C CYS A 128 -14.35 -26.25 3.81
N LYS A 129 -14.18 -26.58 2.52
CA LYS A 129 -14.81 -27.75 1.92
C LYS A 129 -14.44 -28.96 2.78
N ALA A 130 -15.44 -29.66 3.31
CA ALA A 130 -15.31 -31.05 3.68
C ALA A 130 -16.26 -31.84 2.77
N SER A 131 -15.67 -32.57 1.82
CA SER A 131 -16.33 -33.66 1.10
C SER A 131 -16.39 -34.91 1.98
N SER A 132 -17.50 -35.64 1.84
CA SER A 132 -17.75 -37.05 2.23
C SER A 132 -17.73 -37.36 3.74
N ILE A 133 -18.72 -38.07 4.28
CA ILE A 133 -19.27 -39.37 3.86
C ILE A 133 -20.81 -39.35 3.86
#